data_AF-A0A2P8FR93-F1
#
_entry.id   AF-A0A2P8FR93-F1
#
_cell.length_a   1.000
_cell.length_b   1.000
_cell.length_c   1.000
_cell.angle_alpha   90.00
_cell.angle_beta   90.00
_cell.angle_gamma   90.00
#
_symmetry.space_group_name_H-M   'P 1'
#
loop_
_entity.id
_entity.type
_entity.pdbx_description
1 polymer ?
#
loop_
_entity_poly.entity_id
_entity_poly.type
_entity_poly.pdbx_seq_one_letter_code
_entity_poly.pdbx_strand_id
1 'polypeptide(L)'
;MEATIRCKITRHVYVFQPGNIVEVRRRILEKSENQSQSGYSIPDIGDGTPGIIPLDAADPVTDPAPTEDAHYGKCVLTSVSNFWADNPERTGEGQAGSIKPVNVRVVHYPDCQQLVFHMPQYAWDAGAFRLTNSCSQEVIEEKPVRERLNGGTMILTNTLPYPPGFYTIEAGWPDGWTHRIQFIKFTEGFPNAPYGKAPANIFHAIRNEEVHLLPLPEEQPYPELAANHGRTPEYRADRDSGYTSPACSLHMMYDRDDERSRDYNGLSRDGGIDVDKFKKEIMSRFFPKLEYTQDGRGGSIYYTEGAIKIQFGWEFGGGNAVVILFIPETKYWEAQTGTPLSRRDEILKFLCEQVIRDQAPGCTYKIYENSISILR
;
A
#
# COMPACT_ATOMS: atom_id res chain seq x y z
N MET A 1 -16.79 -20.06 25.25
CA MET A 1 -16.17 -20.27 23.91
C MET A 1 -17.13 -21.10 23.10
N GLU A 2 -17.55 -20.58 21.94
CA GLU A 2 -18.38 -21.36 21.01
C GLU A 2 -17.47 -22.31 20.22
N ALA A 3 -17.95 -23.52 19.94
CA ALA A 3 -17.20 -24.44 19.08
C ALA A 3 -17.11 -23.86 17.66
N THR A 4 -15.91 -23.77 17.11
CA THR A 4 -15.66 -23.38 15.72
C THR A 4 -15.40 -24.61 14.85
N ILE A 5 -15.54 -24.44 13.54
CA ILE A 5 -15.08 -25.37 12.51
C ILE A 5 -14.41 -24.59 11.39
N ARG A 6 -13.52 -25.25 10.65
CA ARG A 6 -12.94 -24.70 9.43
C ARG A 6 -13.75 -25.17 8.24
N CYS A 7 -14.01 -24.26 7.31
CA CYS A 7 -14.76 -24.55 6.10
C CYS A 7 -13.97 -24.06 4.88
N LYS A 8 -13.87 -24.91 3.85
CA LYS A 8 -13.34 -24.54 2.54
C LYS A 8 -14.50 -24.05 1.67
N ILE A 9 -14.38 -22.84 1.17
CA ILE A 9 -15.39 -22.21 0.31
C ILE A 9 -15.37 -22.91 -1.06
N THR A 10 -16.53 -23.37 -1.52
CA THR A 10 -16.69 -24.13 -2.78
C THR A 10 -17.18 -23.26 -3.93
N ARG A 11 -17.93 -22.20 -3.61
CA ARG A 11 -18.41 -21.20 -4.57
C ARG A 11 -18.32 -19.80 -3.96
N HIS A 12 -18.26 -18.80 -4.83
CA HIS A 12 -18.16 -17.41 -4.41
C HIS A 12 -19.34 -17.01 -3.50
N VAL A 13 -19.04 -16.45 -2.33
CA VAL A 13 -20.03 -16.00 -1.34
C VAL A 13 -19.51 -14.77 -0.58
N TYR A 14 -20.27 -13.68 -0.60
CA TYR A 14 -19.86 -12.37 -0.07
C TYR A 14 -18.47 -11.96 -0.59
N VAL A 15 -17.49 -11.86 0.31
CA VAL A 15 -16.08 -11.55 0.05
C VAL A 15 -15.20 -12.79 -0.18
N PHE A 16 -15.74 -14.00 0.01
CA PHE A 16 -14.98 -15.25 -0.06
C PHE A 16 -15.06 -15.91 -1.43
N GLN A 17 -13.88 -16.26 -1.97
CA GLN A 17 -13.74 -16.95 -3.25
C GLN A 17 -13.55 -18.46 -3.05
N PRO A 18 -13.83 -19.29 -4.07
CA PRO A 18 -13.57 -20.73 -4.01
C PRO A 18 -12.13 -21.04 -3.64
N GLY A 19 -11.94 -22.00 -2.73
CA GLY A 19 -10.64 -22.40 -2.20
C GLY A 19 -10.22 -21.68 -0.92
N ASN A 20 -10.85 -20.56 -0.57
CA ASN A 20 -10.59 -19.89 0.70
C ASN A 20 -10.98 -20.78 1.88
N ILE A 21 -10.19 -20.79 2.96
CA ILE A 21 -10.51 -21.51 4.19
C ILE A 21 -10.82 -20.48 5.28
N VAL A 22 -12.02 -20.59 5.83
CA VAL A 22 -12.52 -19.70 6.88
C VAL A 22 -12.85 -20.49 8.14
N GLU A 23 -12.57 -19.90 9.29
CA GLU A 23 -13.10 -20.38 10.56
C GLU A 23 -14.49 -19.80 10.79
N VAL A 24 -15.48 -20.66 11.06
CA VAL A 24 -16.87 -20.28 11.32
C VAL A 24 -17.37 -20.90 12.60
N ARG A 25 -18.45 -20.35 13.16
CA ARG A 25 -19.13 -20.98 14.30
C ARG A 25 -19.77 -22.29 13.84
N ARG A 26 -19.59 -23.36 14.62
CA ARG A 26 -20.15 -24.70 14.32
C ARG A 26 -21.68 -24.72 14.31
N ARG A 27 -22.31 -23.77 15.01
CA ARG A 27 -23.76 -23.62 15.06
C ARG A 27 -24.31 -23.31 13.67
N ILE A 28 -25.03 -24.26 13.10
CA ILE A 28 -25.80 -24.06 11.88
C ILE A 28 -27.02 -23.22 12.22
N LEU A 29 -27.20 -22.12 11.51
CA LEU A 29 -28.43 -21.34 11.53
C LEU A 29 -29.38 -21.97 10.52
N GLU A 30 -30.55 -22.39 10.97
CA GLU A 30 -31.58 -22.98 10.11
C GLU A 30 -32.38 -21.90 9.37
N LYS A 31 -32.85 -22.23 8.17
CA LYS A 31 -33.78 -21.40 7.41
C LYS A 31 -35.02 -21.06 8.26
N SER A 32 -35.40 -19.79 8.28
CA SER A 32 -36.59 -19.28 8.98
C SER A 32 -37.26 -18.18 8.16
N GLU A 33 -38.38 -17.62 8.62
CA GLU A 33 -39.03 -16.49 7.94
C GLU A 33 -38.09 -15.29 7.77
N ASN A 34 -37.21 -15.06 8.74
CA ASN A 34 -36.23 -13.97 8.72
C ASN A 34 -34.87 -14.38 8.13
N GLN A 35 -34.72 -15.64 7.71
CA GLN A 35 -33.45 -16.18 7.21
C GLN A 35 -33.70 -17.08 5.99
N SER A 36 -33.34 -16.58 4.81
CA SER A 36 -33.66 -17.23 3.53
C SER A 36 -32.99 -18.58 3.28
N GLN A 37 -31.88 -18.88 3.96
CA GLN A 37 -31.07 -20.08 3.76
C GLN A 37 -30.38 -20.57 5.04
N SER A 38 -30.16 -21.88 5.15
CA SER A 38 -29.37 -22.45 6.24
C SER A 38 -27.87 -22.29 5.98
N GLY A 39 -27.08 -22.07 7.03
CA GLY A 39 -25.64 -21.86 6.87
C GLY A 39 -24.89 -21.61 8.16
N TYR A 40 -23.61 -21.32 8.02
CA TYR A 40 -22.71 -20.97 9.11
C TYR A 40 -22.73 -19.47 9.38
N SER A 41 -22.96 -19.10 10.64
CA SER A 41 -22.89 -17.69 11.05
C SER A 41 -21.44 -17.19 11.02
N ILE A 42 -21.24 -16.03 10.40
CA ILE A 42 -19.98 -15.29 10.41
C ILE A 42 -20.20 -13.89 10.98
N PRO A 43 -19.22 -13.36 11.74
CA PRO A 43 -19.37 -12.09 12.43
C PRO A 43 -19.34 -10.88 11.48
N ASP A 44 -18.76 -11.04 10.29
CA ASP A 44 -18.58 -9.96 9.33
C ASP A 44 -18.54 -10.51 7.89
N ILE A 45 -19.32 -9.96 6.96
CA ILE A 45 -19.34 -10.34 5.55
C ILE A 45 -18.38 -9.52 4.68
N GLY A 46 -17.53 -8.70 5.29
CA GLY A 46 -16.62 -7.81 4.59
C GLY A 46 -17.08 -6.36 4.54
N ASP A 47 -18.17 -6.00 5.22
CA ASP A 47 -18.71 -4.63 5.27
C ASP A 47 -19.06 -4.18 6.70
N GLY A 48 -18.63 -4.93 7.71
CA GLY A 48 -18.95 -4.66 9.11
C GLY A 48 -20.25 -5.31 9.58
N THR A 49 -20.98 -6.02 8.71
CA THR A 49 -22.25 -6.66 9.05
C THR A 49 -22.12 -8.17 9.20
N PRO A 50 -22.77 -8.80 10.20
CA PRO A 50 -22.82 -10.25 10.29
C PRO A 50 -23.51 -10.89 9.09
N GLY A 51 -23.18 -12.14 8.79
CA GLY A 51 -23.87 -12.88 7.73
C GLY A 51 -23.76 -14.38 7.83
N ILE A 52 -24.12 -15.04 6.74
CA ILE A 52 -24.32 -16.50 6.71
C ILE A 52 -23.65 -17.11 5.49
N ILE A 53 -22.65 -17.97 5.69
CA ILE A 53 -22.08 -18.79 4.62
C ILE A 53 -23.04 -19.97 4.38
N PRO A 54 -23.70 -20.08 3.22
CA PRO A 54 -24.60 -21.20 2.91
C PRO A 54 -23.91 -22.56 3.09
N LEU A 55 -24.65 -23.57 3.56
CA LEU A 55 -24.13 -24.93 3.68
C LEU A 55 -23.67 -25.51 2.32
N ASP A 56 -24.31 -25.13 1.23
CA ASP A 56 -23.96 -25.56 -0.13
C ASP A 56 -22.79 -24.77 -0.75
N ALA A 57 -22.25 -23.77 -0.03
CA ALA A 57 -21.13 -22.95 -0.46
C ALA A 57 -19.83 -23.27 0.28
N ALA A 58 -19.85 -24.26 1.18
CA ALA A 58 -18.74 -24.51 2.09
C ALA A 58 -18.67 -25.98 2.52
N ASP A 59 -17.50 -26.59 2.35
CA ASP A 59 -17.22 -27.94 2.81
C ASP A 59 -16.45 -27.89 4.14
N PRO A 60 -16.89 -28.58 5.20
CA PRO A 60 -16.10 -28.70 6.43
C PRO A 60 -14.74 -29.34 6.17
N VAL A 61 -13.68 -28.75 6.72
CA VAL A 61 -12.32 -29.28 6.66
C VAL A 61 -12.07 -30.11 7.91
N THR A 62 -11.77 -31.40 7.74
CA THR A 62 -11.45 -32.33 8.85
C THR A 62 -10.00 -32.28 9.29
N ASP A 63 -9.13 -31.77 8.42
CA ASP A 63 -7.70 -31.70 8.70
C ASP A 63 -7.42 -30.69 9.81
N PRO A 64 -6.51 -31.01 10.75
CA PRO A 64 -6.09 -30.06 11.77
C PRO A 64 -5.57 -28.79 11.09
N ALA A 65 -5.74 -27.65 11.77
CA ALA A 65 -5.08 -26.42 11.33
C ALA A 65 -3.58 -26.69 11.22
N PRO A 66 -2.95 -26.33 10.09
CA PRO A 66 -1.50 -26.44 9.99
C PRO A 66 -0.90 -25.63 11.15
N THR A 67 0.02 -26.24 11.88
CA THR A 67 0.83 -25.57 12.90
C THR A 67 1.90 -24.77 12.19
N GLU A 68 1.48 -23.72 11.51
CA GLU A 68 2.37 -22.74 10.88
C GLU A 68 2.65 -21.63 11.88
N ASP A 69 3.91 -21.20 11.95
CA ASP A 69 4.30 -20.04 12.77
C ASP A 69 3.90 -18.71 12.10
N ALA A 70 3.55 -18.74 10.81
CA ALA A 70 3.21 -17.56 10.03
C ALA A 70 2.15 -17.85 8.96
N HIS A 71 1.18 -16.96 8.85
CA HIS A 71 0.12 -17.00 7.85
C HIS A 71 0.18 -15.75 6.97
N TYR A 72 0.34 -15.92 5.66
CA TYR A 72 0.61 -14.82 4.72
C TYR A 72 -0.62 -14.22 4.04
N GLY A 73 -1.82 -14.72 4.30
CA GLY A 73 -3.01 -14.20 3.65
C GLY A 73 -3.31 -12.74 3.99
N LYS A 74 -4.00 -12.03 3.11
CA LYS A 74 -4.24 -10.59 3.26
C LYS A 74 -5.17 -10.32 4.44
N CYS A 75 -4.91 -9.25 5.19
CA CYS A 75 -5.86 -8.67 6.12
C CYS A 75 -6.74 -7.68 5.35
N VAL A 76 -8.04 -7.66 5.60
CA VAL A 76 -8.95 -6.66 5.02
C VAL A 76 -9.76 -6.03 6.14
N LEU A 77 -9.64 -4.72 6.31
CA LEU A 77 -10.49 -3.96 7.24
C LEU A 77 -11.93 -4.01 6.77
N THR A 78 -12.84 -4.27 7.71
CA THR A 78 -14.27 -4.37 7.43
C THR A 78 -15.08 -3.31 8.14
N SER A 79 -14.64 -2.89 9.33
CA SER A 79 -15.31 -1.84 10.10
C SER A 79 -14.35 -1.12 11.04
N VAL A 80 -14.61 0.18 11.23
CA VAL A 80 -14.00 1.00 12.28
C VAL A 80 -15.14 1.76 12.96
N SER A 81 -15.32 1.53 14.25
CA SER A 81 -16.41 2.11 15.04
C SER A 81 -15.91 2.61 16.40
N ASN A 82 -16.68 3.50 17.01
CA ASN A 82 -16.38 4.09 18.31
C ASN A 82 -17.70 4.12 19.10
N PHE A 83 -17.68 3.65 20.35
CA PHE A 83 -18.89 3.53 21.15
C PHE A 83 -18.58 3.57 22.66
N TRP A 84 -19.61 3.80 23.47
CA TRP A 84 -19.53 3.70 24.93
C TRP A 84 -19.79 2.24 25.34
N ALA A 85 -18.75 1.55 25.79
CA ALA A 85 -18.83 0.13 26.13
C ALA A 85 -19.62 -0.15 27.41
N ASP A 86 -19.62 0.80 28.34
CA ASP A 86 -20.36 0.77 29.60
C ASP A 86 -21.84 1.17 29.45
N ASN A 87 -22.16 1.97 28.42
CA ASN A 87 -23.51 2.42 28.13
C ASN A 87 -23.79 2.54 26.62
N PRO A 88 -24.30 1.47 25.98
CA PRO A 88 -24.60 1.47 24.55
C PRO A 88 -25.66 2.49 24.10
N GLU A 89 -26.51 2.98 25.01
CA GLU A 89 -27.52 4.01 24.72
C GLU A 89 -26.93 5.42 24.73
N ARG A 90 -25.74 5.60 25.32
CA ARG A 90 -25.06 6.89 25.36
C ARG A 90 -24.64 7.28 23.96
N THR A 91 -25.05 8.46 23.54
CA THR A 91 -24.71 9.03 22.24
C THR A 91 -23.63 10.11 22.39
N GLY A 92 -23.00 10.48 21.28
CA GLY A 92 -21.94 11.47 21.25
C GLY A 92 -20.54 10.88 21.40
N GLU A 93 -19.56 11.71 21.04
CA GLU A 93 -18.14 11.35 21.02
C GLU A 93 -17.54 11.44 22.43
N GLY A 94 -16.71 10.45 22.78
CA GLY A 94 -15.91 10.49 24.01
C GLY A 94 -14.87 11.60 23.99
N GLN A 95 -14.38 11.99 25.16
CA GLN A 95 -13.39 13.08 25.27
C GLN A 95 -12.11 12.78 24.48
N ALA A 96 -11.78 11.49 24.33
CA ALA A 96 -10.64 10.99 23.57
C ALA A 96 -10.77 11.16 22.04
N GLY A 97 -11.92 11.55 21.51
CA GLY A 97 -12.18 11.66 20.07
C GLY A 97 -12.47 10.30 19.42
N SER A 98 -12.53 10.25 18.09
CA SER A 98 -12.88 9.04 17.32
C SER A 98 -11.78 8.61 16.37
N ILE A 99 -11.55 7.30 16.27
CA ILE A 99 -10.74 6.73 15.20
C ILE A 99 -11.59 6.73 13.93
N LYS A 100 -11.06 7.36 12.87
CA LYS A 100 -11.66 7.39 11.54
C LYS A 100 -11.08 6.26 10.68
N PRO A 101 -11.83 5.74 9.70
CA PRO A 101 -11.33 4.68 8.83
C PRO A 101 -10.01 5.02 8.11
N VAL A 102 -9.81 6.29 7.72
CA VAL A 102 -8.56 6.80 7.11
C VAL A 102 -7.32 6.71 8.03
N ASN A 103 -7.54 6.56 9.34
CA ASN A 103 -6.48 6.45 10.34
C ASN A 103 -6.08 5.00 10.62
N VAL A 104 -6.71 4.02 9.95
CA VAL A 104 -6.41 2.59 10.08
C VAL A 104 -5.85 2.09 8.76
N ARG A 105 -4.69 1.45 8.83
CA ARG A 105 -3.94 0.96 7.66
C ARG A 105 -3.62 -0.51 7.82
N VAL A 106 -3.67 -1.23 6.71
CA VAL A 106 -3.10 -2.57 6.59
C VAL A 106 -1.94 -2.49 5.63
N VAL A 107 -0.75 -2.78 6.14
CA VAL A 107 0.49 -2.76 5.35
C VAL A 107 0.91 -4.20 5.11
N HIS A 108 1.23 -4.52 3.86
CA HIS A 108 1.61 -5.86 3.44
C HIS A 108 2.93 -5.82 2.67
N TYR A 109 3.95 -6.43 3.27
CA TYR A 109 5.26 -6.70 2.69
C TYR A 109 5.39 -8.22 2.43
N PRO A 110 6.35 -8.65 1.59
CA PRO A 110 6.56 -10.08 1.31
C PRO A 110 6.76 -10.95 2.56
N ASP A 111 7.33 -10.38 3.62
CA ASP A 111 7.72 -11.07 4.86
C ASP A 111 7.04 -10.49 6.11
N CYS A 112 6.12 -9.53 5.94
CA CYS A 112 5.51 -8.84 7.07
C CYS A 112 4.10 -8.38 6.74
N GLN A 113 3.19 -8.50 7.70
CA GLN A 113 1.87 -7.88 7.60
C GLN A 113 1.54 -7.18 8.90
N GLN A 114 1.16 -5.91 8.79
CA GLN A 114 0.93 -5.04 9.92
C GLN A 114 -0.42 -4.36 9.80
N LEU A 115 -1.18 -4.38 10.89
CA LEU A 115 -2.31 -3.49 11.08
C LEU A 115 -1.84 -2.32 11.95
N VAL A 116 -1.97 -1.10 11.44
CA VAL A 116 -1.52 0.12 12.09
C VAL A 116 -2.69 1.07 12.26
N PHE A 117 -2.83 1.66 13.44
CA PHE A 117 -3.76 2.75 13.65
C PHE A 117 -3.24 3.77 14.66
N HIS A 118 -3.76 4.99 14.57
CA HIS A 118 -3.45 6.06 15.52
C HIS A 118 -4.66 6.34 16.41
N MET A 119 -4.42 6.37 17.71
CA MET A 119 -5.33 6.91 18.70
C MET A 119 -5.53 8.41 18.45
N PRO A 120 -6.74 8.95 18.63
CA PRO A 120 -7.01 10.34 18.26
C PRO A 120 -6.32 11.36 19.18
N GLN A 121 -5.89 10.92 20.36
CA GLN A 121 -5.14 11.69 21.36
C GLN A 121 -4.04 10.83 22.00
N TYR A 122 -3.17 11.48 22.79
CA TYR A 122 -2.17 10.80 23.60
C TYR A 122 -2.80 9.73 24.49
N ALA A 123 -2.43 8.46 24.31
CA ALA A 123 -3.18 7.32 24.83
C ALA A 123 -2.45 6.55 25.94
N TRP A 124 -1.50 7.20 26.63
CA TRP A 124 -0.72 6.56 27.69
C TRP A 124 -1.57 6.10 28.88
N ASP A 125 -2.61 6.87 29.19
CA ASP A 125 -3.58 6.57 30.25
C ASP A 125 -4.88 5.95 29.70
N ALA A 126 -4.86 5.48 28.45
CA ALA A 126 -5.98 4.68 27.93
C ALA A 126 -6.07 3.33 28.68
N GLY A 127 -7.23 2.69 28.57
CA GLY A 127 -7.57 1.46 29.26
C GLY A 127 -6.90 0.23 28.66
N ALA A 128 -7.70 -0.78 28.33
CA ALA A 128 -7.19 -2.05 27.79
C ALA A 128 -7.21 -2.06 26.26
N PHE A 129 -6.15 -2.61 25.68
CA PHE A 129 -6.13 -3.14 24.33
C PHE A 129 -6.52 -4.62 24.39
N ARG A 130 -7.49 -5.03 23.58
CA ARG A 130 -7.93 -6.42 23.46
C ARG A 130 -8.01 -6.83 21.99
N LEU A 131 -7.38 -7.94 21.64
CA LEU A 131 -7.51 -8.61 20.34
C LEU A 131 -8.24 -9.94 20.53
N THR A 132 -9.30 -10.15 19.77
CA THR A 132 -10.19 -11.31 19.89
C THR A 132 -10.47 -11.94 18.54
N ASN A 133 -10.40 -13.27 18.46
CA ASN A 133 -10.98 -14.02 17.35
C ASN A 133 -12.51 -13.99 17.50
N SER A 134 -13.18 -13.34 16.55
CA SER A 134 -14.61 -13.04 16.60
C SER A 134 -15.50 -14.28 16.38
N CYS A 135 -14.97 -15.34 15.78
CA CYS A 135 -15.68 -16.62 15.65
C CYS A 135 -15.60 -17.43 16.94
N SER A 136 -14.39 -17.71 17.44
CA SER A 136 -14.19 -18.54 18.63
C SER A 136 -14.48 -17.81 19.96
N GLN A 137 -14.48 -16.47 19.92
CA GLN A 137 -14.48 -15.58 21.09
C GLN A 137 -13.24 -15.76 21.97
N GLU A 138 -12.16 -16.30 21.40
CA GLU A 138 -10.88 -16.43 22.08
C GLU A 138 -10.18 -15.07 22.15
N VAL A 139 -9.79 -14.68 23.37
CA VAL A 139 -8.94 -13.50 23.59
C VAL A 139 -7.49 -13.93 23.31
N ILE A 140 -6.95 -13.43 22.20
CA ILE A 140 -5.58 -13.72 21.76
C ILE A 140 -4.59 -12.88 22.57
N GLU A 141 -4.98 -11.65 22.89
CA GLU A 141 -4.14 -10.71 23.59
C GLU A 141 -5.00 -9.70 24.34
N GLU A 142 -4.64 -9.44 25.60
CA GLU A 142 -5.24 -8.38 26.41
C GLU A 142 -4.16 -7.76 27.29
N LYS A 143 -3.97 -6.44 27.17
CA LYS A 143 -2.99 -5.70 27.96
C LYS A 143 -3.35 -4.21 28.04
N PRO A 144 -2.75 -3.43 28.93
CA PRO A 144 -2.91 -1.97 28.92
C PRO A 144 -2.48 -1.35 27.58
N VAL A 145 -3.24 -0.38 27.06
CA VAL A 145 -2.95 0.28 25.77
C VAL A 145 -1.50 0.80 25.72
N ARG A 146 -1.00 1.37 26.81
CA ARG A 146 0.39 1.87 26.92
C ARG A 146 1.47 0.85 26.57
N GLU A 147 1.22 -0.44 26.75
CA GLU A 147 2.15 -1.52 26.42
C GLU A 147 2.08 -1.95 24.95
N ARG A 148 1.10 -1.45 24.19
CA ARG A 148 0.99 -1.59 22.74
C ARG A 148 1.34 -0.33 21.97
N LEU A 149 1.52 0.81 22.64
CA LEU A 149 1.88 2.06 21.99
C LEU A 149 3.29 2.02 21.41
N ASN A 150 3.41 2.50 20.18
CA ASN A 150 4.66 2.91 19.57
C ASN A 150 4.67 4.45 19.50
N GLY A 151 5.37 5.07 20.46
CA GLY A 151 5.26 6.51 20.70
C GLY A 151 4.04 6.85 21.57
N GLY A 152 3.36 7.96 21.27
CA GLY A 152 2.25 8.46 22.10
C GLY A 152 0.84 8.06 21.66
N THR A 153 0.66 7.69 20.39
CA THR A 153 -0.67 7.45 19.80
C THR A 153 -0.76 6.25 18.86
N MET A 154 0.36 5.77 18.31
CA MET A 154 0.33 4.72 17.29
C MET A 154 0.28 3.34 17.93
N ILE A 155 -0.53 2.45 17.39
CA ILE A 155 -0.53 1.02 17.72
C ILE A 155 -0.22 0.25 16.43
N LEU A 156 0.70 -0.71 16.53
CA LEU A 156 1.11 -1.58 15.44
C LEU A 156 0.93 -3.03 15.88
N THR A 157 0.22 -3.81 15.07
CA THR A 157 -0.03 -5.23 15.31
C THR A 157 0.51 -6.05 14.15
N ASN A 158 1.48 -6.91 14.43
CA ASN A 158 1.93 -7.94 13.48
C ASN A 158 0.83 -9.01 13.36
N THR A 159 0.32 -9.22 12.16
CA THR A 159 -0.78 -10.17 11.88
C THR A 159 -0.32 -11.49 11.29
N LEU A 160 1.00 -11.71 11.13
CA LEU A 160 1.55 -13.00 10.67
C LEU A 160 1.19 -14.18 11.57
N PRO A 161 1.25 -14.08 12.92
CA PRO A 161 0.96 -15.23 13.77
C PRO A 161 -0.52 -15.64 13.77
N TYR A 162 -1.40 -14.86 13.14
CA TYR A 162 -2.84 -15.08 13.23
C TYR A 162 -3.35 -15.89 12.03
N PRO A 163 -4.03 -17.02 12.26
CA PRO A 163 -4.57 -17.84 11.18
C PRO A 163 -5.66 -17.10 10.37
N PRO A 164 -6.07 -17.64 9.22
CA PRO A 164 -7.23 -17.13 8.52
C PRO A 164 -8.48 -17.14 9.42
N GLY A 165 -9.19 -16.02 9.51
CA GLY A 165 -10.27 -15.83 10.47
C GLY A 165 -10.79 -14.40 10.56
N PHE A 166 -11.61 -14.16 11.58
CA PHE A 166 -12.28 -12.89 11.83
C PHE A 166 -11.77 -12.30 13.14
N TYR A 167 -11.33 -11.05 13.12
CA TYR A 167 -10.64 -10.45 14.24
C TYR A 167 -11.27 -9.11 14.61
N THR A 168 -11.31 -8.87 15.93
CA THR A 168 -11.76 -7.61 16.50
C THR A 168 -10.66 -7.10 17.43
N ILE A 169 -10.25 -5.85 17.22
CA ILE A 169 -9.40 -5.09 18.13
C ILE A 169 -10.27 -4.07 18.85
N GLU A 170 -10.18 -4.02 20.17
CA GLU A 170 -10.80 -3.00 21.00
C GLU A 170 -9.74 -2.25 21.80
N ALA A 171 -9.82 -0.92 21.83
CA ALA A 171 -8.99 -0.06 22.66
C ALA A 171 -9.91 0.84 23.49
N GLY A 172 -10.04 0.51 24.77
CA GLY A 172 -10.90 1.22 25.71
C GLY A 172 -10.22 2.41 26.38
N TRP A 173 -11.02 3.33 26.89
CA TRP A 173 -10.62 4.46 27.72
C TRP A 173 -11.26 4.36 29.11
N PRO A 174 -10.68 4.98 30.15
CA PRO A 174 -11.21 4.92 31.51
C PRO A 174 -12.64 5.47 31.68
N ASP A 175 -13.09 6.34 30.76
CA ASP A 175 -14.43 6.92 30.78
C ASP A 175 -15.51 6.01 30.16
N GLY A 176 -15.12 4.83 29.66
CA GLY A 176 -16.00 3.87 28.99
C GLY A 176 -15.99 3.98 27.46
N TRP A 177 -15.37 5.02 26.89
CA TRP A 177 -15.25 5.17 25.45
C TRP A 177 -14.33 4.09 24.88
N THR A 178 -14.74 3.45 23.78
CA THR A 178 -14.00 2.34 23.18
C THR A 178 -13.95 2.47 21.67
N HIS A 179 -12.75 2.30 21.12
CA HIS A 179 -12.55 2.17 19.68
C HIS A 179 -12.54 0.69 19.30
N ARG A 180 -13.23 0.35 18.21
CA ARG A 180 -13.28 -1.02 17.68
C ARG A 180 -12.89 -1.04 16.20
N ILE A 181 -11.95 -1.92 15.87
CA ILE A 181 -11.49 -2.18 14.51
C ILE A 181 -11.74 -3.65 14.21
N GLN A 182 -12.43 -3.93 13.12
CA GLN A 182 -12.73 -5.29 12.67
C GLN A 182 -12.03 -5.55 11.33
N PHE A 183 -11.52 -6.76 11.18
CA PHE A 183 -10.86 -7.19 9.95
C PHE A 183 -10.96 -8.70 9.74
N ILE A 184 -10.85 -9.10 8.47
CA ILE A 184 -10.77 -10.50 8.04
C ILE A 184 -9.34 -10.79 7.63
N LYS A 185 -8.77 -11.88 8.16
CA LYS A 185 -7.52 -12.47 7.67
C LYS A 185 -7.88 -13.60 6.72
N PHE A 186 -7.51 -13.47 5.45
CA PHE A 186 -7.79 -14.50 4.44
C PHE A 186 -6.73 -15.60 4.47
N THR A 187 -7.01 -16.72 3.79
CA THR A 187 -5.98 -17.68 3.37
C THR A 187 -5.01 -17.02 2.39
N GLU A 188 -3.75 -17.49 2.34
CA GLU A 188 -2.78 -17.03 1.34
C GLU A 188 -3.33 -17.14 -0.09
N GLY A 189 -3.02 -16.13 -0.91
CA GLY A 189 -3.55 -16.03 -2.28
C GLY A 189 -4.96 -15.45 -2.39
N PHE A 190 -5.57 -15.02 -1.28
CA PHE A 190 -6.89 -14.36 -1.26
C PHE A 190 -6.88 -13.01 -0.54
N PRO A 191 -7.81 -12.10 -0.87
CA PRO A 191 -8.63 -12.13 -2.09
C PRO A 191 -7.76 -11.95 -3.35
N ASN A 192 -8.15 -12.56 -4.47
CA ASN A 192 -7.46 -12.45 -5.75
C ASN A 192 -8.36 -11.86 -6.85
N ALA A 193 -7.73 -11.30 -7.90
CA ALA A 193 -8.42 -10.83 -9.08
C ALA A 193 -8.62 -11.98 -10.10
N PRO A 194 -9.68 -11.94 -10.93
CA PRO A 194 -10.73 -10.92 -10.99
C PRO A 194 -11.82 -11.10 -9.92
N TYR A 195 -12.35 -9.99 -9.40
CA TYR A 195 -13.40 -9.96 -8.39
C TYR A 195 -14.57 -9.10 -8.87
N GLY A 196 -15.62 -9.72 -9.39
CA GLY A 196 -16.63 -9.00 -10.19
C GLY A 196 -17.52 -8.02 -9.42
N LYS A 197 -17.79 -8.26 -8.13
CA LYS A 197 -18.66 -7.41 -7.29
C LYS A 197 -18.11 -7.26 -5.88
N ALA A 198 -16.82 -7.01 -5.76
CA ALA A 198 -16.19 -6.83 -4.46
C ALA A 198 -16.72 -5.54 -3.82
N PRO A 199 -16.93 -5.50 -2.49
CA PRO A 199 -17.05 -4.24 -1.79
C PRO A 199 -15.74 -3.44 -1.91
N ALA A 200 -15.82 -2.12 -1.77
CA ALA A 200 -14.71 -1.18 -2.00
C ALA A 200 -13.41 -1.60 -1.29
N ASN A 201 -13.54 -1.98 -0.01
CA ASN A 201 -12.42 -2.43 0.82
C ASN A 201 -11.70 -3.67 0.31
N ILE A 202 -12.41 -4.59 -0.36
CA ILE A 202 -11.79 -5.75 -0.99
C ILE A 202 -11.02 -5.33 -2.25
N PHE A 203 -11.55 -4.39 -3.03
CA PHE A 203 -10.82 -3.85 -4.18
C PHE A 203 -9.53 -3.14 -3.76
N HIS A 204 -9.58 -2.30 -2.72
CA HIS A 204 -8.40 -1.68 -2.13
C HIS A 204 -7.37 -2.73 -1.69
N ALA A 205 -7.81 -3.78 -0.98
CA ALA A 205 -6.92 -4.87 -0.55
C ALA A 205 -6.32 -5.67 -1.73
N ILE A 206 -7.08 -5.92 -2.79
CA ILE A 206 -6.58 -6.58 -4.00
C ILE A 206 -5.45 -5.75 -4.64
N ARG A 207 -5.63 -4.42 -4.68
CA ARG A 207 -4.66 -3.45 -5.21
C ARG A 207 -3.48 -3.16 -4.26
N ASN A 208 -3.44 -3.79 -3.08
CA ASN A 208 -2.47 -3.52 -2.01
C ASN A 208 -2.48 -2.06 -1.54
N GLU A 209 -3.63 -1.39 -1.62
CA GLU A 209 -3.79 -0.05 -1.06
C GLU A 209 -3.90 -0.15 0.46
N GLU A 210 -3.18 0.70 1.20
CA GLU A 210 -3.08 0.57 2.67
C GLU A 210 -4.38 0.92 3.40
N VAL A 211 -5.22 1.78 2.81
CA VAL A 211 -6.45 2.29 3.43
C VAL A 211 -7.66 1.68 2.74
N HIS A 212 -8.32 0.74 3.40
CA HIS A 212 -9.34 -0.08 2.73
C HIS A 212 -10.74 0.53 2.78
N LEU A 213 -11.08 1.27 3.84
CA LEU A 213 -12.46 1.68 4.09
C LEU A 213 -12.80 3.05 3.46
N LEU A 214 -12.02 3.50 2.48
CA LEU A 214 -12.38 4.65 1.68
C LEU A 214 -13.36 4.23 0.58
N PRO A 215 -14.28 5.13 0.18
CA PRO A 215 -15.09 4.87 -1.00
C PRO A 215 -14.16 4.76 -2.22
N LEU A 216 -14.47 3.84 -3.13
CA LEU A 216 -13.82 3.85 -4.43
C LEU A 216 -14.06 5.21 -5.10
N PRO A 217 -13.07 5.77 -5.81
CA PRO A 217 -13.32 6.93 -6.65
C PRO A 217 -14.52 6.61 -7.54
N GLU A 218 -15.53 7.48 -7.57
CA GLU A 218 -16.59 7.36 -8.56
C GLU A 218 -15.88 7.22 -9.91
N GLU A 219 -16.14 6.11 -10.63
CA GLU A 219 -15.66 5.97 -11.99
C GLU A 219 -16.22 7.16 -12.75
N GLN A 220 -15.41 8.20 -12.94
CA GLN A 220 -15.82 9.32 -13.75
C GLN A 220 -16.22 8.71 -15.08
N PRO A 221 -17.48 8.87 -15.53
CA PRO A 221 -17.92 8.29 -16.77
C PRO A 221 -16.92 8.74 -17.82
N TYR A 222 -16.18 7.79 -18.40
CA TYR A 222 -15.15 8.09 -19.39
C TYR A 222 -15.78 9.06 -20.39
N PRO A 223 -15.29 10.31 -20.49
CA PRO A 223 -15.89 11.29 -21.38
C PRO A 223 -15.76 10.75 -22.80
N GLU A 224 -16.88 10.23 -23.30
CA GLU A 224 -17.17 9.97 -24.70
C GLU A 224 -16.06 9.28 -25.53
N LEU A 225 -15.86 7.98 -25.30
CA LEU A 225 -15.63 7.07 -26.45
C LEU A 225 -16.94 6.77 -27.21
N ALA A 226 -18.06 7.34 -26.76
CA ALA A 226 -19.40 7.19 -27.34
C ALA A 226 -19.64 7.98 -28.65
N ALA A 227 -18.71 8.82 -29.12
CA ALA A 227 -18.93 9.67 -30.30
C ALA A 227 -18.25 9.20 -31.60
N ASN A 228 -17.48 8.10 -31.61
CA ASN A 228 -16.70 7.69 -32.79
C ASN A 228 -17.02 6.29 -33.35
N HIS A 229 -18.28 5.84 -33.24
CA HIS A 229 -18.79 4.70 -34.03
C HIS A 229 -19.16 5.11 -35.46
N GLY A 230 -18.20 5.68 -36.17
CA GLY A 230 -18.38 6.17 -37.54
C GLY A 230 -17.16 5.96 -38.43
N ARG A 231 -16.42 4.85 -38.25
CA ARG A 231 -15.52 4.24 -39.27
C ARG A 231 -14.83 3.03 -38.65
N THR A 232 -15.30 1.83 -38.98
CA THR A 232 -14.45 0.64 -38.99
C THR A 232 -13.29 0.90 -39.95
N PRO A 233 -12.02 0.88 -39.51
CA PRO A 233 -10.92 0.79 -40.44
C PRO A 233 -11.02 -0.59 -41.09
N GLU A 234 -11.30 -0.63 -42.40
CA GLU A 234 -11.07 -1.83 -43.19
C GLU A 234 -9.58 -2.17 -43.08
N TYR A 235 -9.24 -3.13 -42.22
CA TYR A 235 -7.95 -3.78 -42.25
C TYR A 235 -7.88 -4.59 -43.54
N ARG A 236 -7.36 -3.96 -44.61
CA ARG A 236 -6.88 -4.69 -45.78
C ARG A 236 -5.72 -5.55 -45.33
N ALA A 237 -5.96 -6.86 -45.28
CA ALA A 237 -4.93 -7.87 -45.18
C ALA A 237 -4.18 -7.93 -46.52
N ASP A 238 -3.19 -7.05 -46.69
CA ASP A 238 -2.22 -7.22 -47.77
C ASP A 238 -1.24 -8.34 -47.37
N ARG A 239 -1.32 -9.41 -48.15
CA ARG A 239 -0.34 -10.49 -48.22
C ARG A 239 0.93 -9.97 -48.90
N ASP A 240 2.04 -10.60 -48.51
CA ASP A 240 3.35 -10.61 -49.16
C ASP A 240 4.19 -9.32 -49.12
N SER A 241 5.30 -9.38 -48.39
CA SER A 241 6.61 -9.46 -49.05
C SER A 241 7.72 -9.70 -48.02
N GLY A 242 8.64 -10.60 -48.37
CA GLY A 242 9.76 -11.00 -47.52
C GLY A 242 10.73 -9.84 -47.29
N TYR A 243 11.02 -9.59 -46.02
CA TYR A 243 12.09 -8.70 -45.61
C TYR A 243 13.24 -9.53 -45.03
N THR A 244 14.21 -9.86 -45.88
CA THR A 244 15.54 -10.28 -45.47
C THR A 244 16.44 -9.06 -45.44
N SER A 245 16.83 -8.63 -44.24
CA SER A 245 17.92 -7.64 -44.07
C SER A 245 19.25 -8.32 -44.38
N PRO A 246 20.13 -7.71 -45.19
CA PRO A 246 21.48 -7.57 -44.66
C PRO A 246 22.25 -6.31 -45.08
N ALA A 247 23.23 -6.01 -44.22
CA ALA A 247 24.51 -5.36 -44.44
C ALA A 247 24.56 -3.87 -44.81
N CYS A 248 24.95 -3.09 -43.79
CA CYS A 248 25.84 -1.94 -43.83
C CYS A 248 26.45 -1.60 -45.21
N SER A 249 26.08 -0.45 -45.77
CA SER A 249 26.91 0.34 -46.68
C SER A 249 26.44 1.79 -46.64
N LEU A 250 27.08 2.62 -45.80
CA LEU A 250 26.83 4.06 -45.77
C LEU A 250 27.59 4.70 -46.94
N HIS A 251 26.92 4.93 -48.07
CA HIS A 251 27.44 5.79 -49.13
C HIS A 251 27.00 7.23 -48.87
N MET A 252 27.91 8.06 -48.35
CA MET A 252 27.76 9.51 -48.39
C MET A 252 28.14 10.00 -49.79
N MET A 253 27.16 10.38 -50.61
CA MET A 253 27.42 11.27 -51.74
C MET A 253 27.44 12.71 -51.21
N TYR A 254 28.58 13.38 -51.34
CA TYR A 254 28.66 14.83 -51.22
C TYR A 254 28.29 15.42 -52.58
N ASP A 255 27.10 15.99 -52.68
CA ASP A 255 26.75 16.89 -53.78
C ASP A 255 27.27 18.29 -53.41
N ARG A 256 28.06 18.89 -54.29
CA ARG A 256 28.98 19.98 -53.91
C ARG A 256 28.37 21.38 -54.01
N ASP A 257 27.10 21.53 -54.38
CA ASP A 257 26.54 22.84 -54.75
C ASP A 257 25.13 23.17 -54.17
N ASP A 258 24.62 22.45 -53.15
CA ASP A 258 23.34 22.82 -52.51
C ASP A 258 23.30 22.49 -51.00
N GLU A 259 23.48 23.48 -50.12
CA GLU A 259 23.44 23.35 -48.66
C GLU A 259 22.01 23.19 -48.10
N ARG A 260 21.21 22.24 -48.62
CA ARG A 260 19.90 21.89 -48.06
C ARG A 260 19.77 20.40 -47.84
N SER A 261 20.07 19.99 -46.60
CA SER A 261 19.79 18.63 -46.10
C SER A 261 18.29 18.35 -46.13
N ARG A 262 17.86 17.45 -47.01
CA ARG A 262 16.51 16.85 -47.03
C ARG A 262 16.61 15.40 -46.53
N ASP A 263 15.61 14.95 -45.78
CA ASP A 263 15.51 13.52 -45.44
C ASP A 263 14.95 12.70 -46.62
N TYR A 264 14.97 11.37 -46.48
CA TYR A 264 14.49 10.41 -47.48
C TYR A 264 12.99 10.51 -47.77
N ASN A 265 12.24 11.32 -47.00
CA ASN A 265 10.81 11.58 -47.19
C ASN A 265 10.55 12.98 -47.80
N GLY A 266 11.58 13.74 -48.16
CA GLY A 266 11.43 15.05 -48.78
C GLY A 266 10.90 16.15 -47.86
N LEU A 267 10.91 15.94 -46.54
CA LEU A 267 10.49 16.94 -45.57
C LEU A 267 11.65 17.89 -45.24
N SER A 268 11.42 19.19 -45.41
CA SER A 268 12.36 20.22 -44.94
C SER A 268 12.30 20.28 -43.42
N ARG A 269 13.36 19.84 -42.74
CA ARG A 269 13.54 20.16 -41.32
C ARG A 269 13.99 21.61 -41.22
N ASP A 270 13.18 22.45 -40.58
CA ASP A 270 13.66 23.72 -40.03
C ASP A 270 14.75 23.38 -39.01
N GLY A 271 16.00 23.52 -39.42
CA GLY A 271 17.20 23.23 -38.62
C GLY A 271 17.48 24.27 -37.54
N GLY A 272 16.46 24.94 -37.02
CA GLY A 272 16.59 25.80 -35.86
C GLY A 272 16.94 24.94 -34.65
N ILE A 273 18.22 24.93 -34.26
CA ILE A 273 18.61 24.44 -32.93
C ILE A 273 17.76 25.23 -31.94
N ASP A 274 16.86 24.54 -31.25
CA ASP A 274 16.11 25.11 -30.13
C ASP A 274 17.12 25.43 -29.03
N VAL A 275 17.63 26.66 -29.07
CA VAL A 275 18.69 27.17 -28.19
C VAL A 275 18.26 27.05 -26.73
N ASP A 276 16.96 27.15 -26.44
CA ASP A 276 16.43 27.06 -25.09
C ASP A 276 16.38 25.60 -24.61
N LYS A 277 15.97 24.66 -25.46
CA LYS A 277 16.07 23.23 -25.17
C LYS A 277 17.53 22.80 -24.98
N PHE A 278 18.45 23.27 -25.85
CA PHE A 278 19.87 22.98 -25.76
C PHE A 278 20.51 23.60 -24.50
N LYS A 279 20.19 24.87 -24.18
CA LYS A 279 20.62 25.51 -22.92
C LYS A 279 20.06 24.78 -21.70
N LYS A 280 18.79 24.37 -21.72
CA LYS A 280 18.18 23.63 -20.61
C LYS A 280 18.84 22.26 -20.43
N GLU A 281 19.13 21.56 -21.52
CA GLU A 281 19.84 20.29 -21.49
C GLU A 281 21.28 20.47 -20.97
N ILE A 282 22.03 21.45 -21.48
CA ILE A 282 23.38 21.79 -21.02
C ILE A 282 23.36 22.18 -19.54
N MET A 283 22.50 23.10 -19.12
CA MET A 283 22.44 23.55 -17.72
C MET A 283 22.02 22.42 -16.78
N SER A 284 21.08 21.55 -17.20
CA SER A 284 20.69 20.38 -16.41
C SER A 284 21.81 19.34 -16.25
N ARG A 285 22.82 19.33 -17.13
CA ARG A 285 24.01 18.47 -16.99
C ARG A 285 25.01 19.00 -15.95
N PHE A 286 24.96 20.28 -15.62
CA PHE A 286 25.96 20.93 -14.76
C PHE A 286 25.48 21.21 -13.34
N PHE A 287 24.17 21.26 -13.10
CA PHE A 287 23.65 21.53 -11.76
C PHE A 287 23.06 20.26 -11.13
N PRO A 288 23.51 19.90 -9.92
CA PRO A 288 22.92 18.77 -9.21
C PRO A 288 21.44 19.05 -8.89
N LYS A 289 20.61 18.01 -9.01
CA LYS A 289 19.17 18.05 -8.72
C LYS A 289 18.78 16.85 -7.86
N LEU A 290 17.82 17.06 -6.95
CA LEU A 290 17.16 16.01 -6.19
C LEU A 290 15.74 15.76 -6.72
N GLU A 291 15.35 14.49 -6.71
CA GLU A 291 13.97 14.05 -6.88
C GLU A 291 13.58 13.15 -5.72
N TYR A 292 12.33 13.27 -5.25
CA TYR A 292 11.85 12.61 -4.04
C TYR A 292 10.75 11.62 -4.40
N THR A 293 10.79 10.44 -3.79
CA THR A 293 9.65 9.53 -3.71
C THR A 293 9.29 9.32 -2.25
N GLN A 294 8.00 9.11 -2.00
CA GLN A 294 7.46 8.80 -0.69
C GLN A 294 6.65 7.51 -0.79
N ASP A 295 7.00 6.57 0.06
CA ASP A 295 6.34 5.28 0.24
C ASP A 295 6.11 5.06 1.75
N GLY A 296 4.91 5.40 2.20
CA GLY A 296 4.54 5.37 3.62
C GLY A 296 5.39 6.30 4.50
N ARG A 297 6.17 5.70 5.42
CA ARG A 297 7.03 6.40 6.40
C ARG A 297 8.46 6.65 5.90
N GLY A 298 8.74 6.32 4.65
CA GLY A 298 10.04 6.56 4.05
C GLY A 298 9.92 6.76 2.55
N GLY A 299 11.02 6.52 1.86
CA GLY A 299 11.06 6.59 0.40
C GLY A 299 12.48 6.66 -0.12
N SER A 300 12.65 7.25 -1.30
CA SER A 300 13.96 7.43 -1.93
C SER A 300 14.20 8.88 -2.35
N ILE A 301 15.47 9.29 -2.30
CA ILE A 301 15.97 10.54 -2.85
C ILE A 301 16.93 10.18 -3.98
N TYR A 302 16.66 10.71 -5.17
CA TYR A 302 17.48 10.50 -6.36
C TYR A 302 18.31 11.76 -6.61
N TYR A 303 19.63 11.65 -6.38
CA TYR A 303 20.60 12.68 -6.78
C TYR A 303 20.98 12.48 -8.24
N THR A 304 20.89 13.54 -9.04
CA THR A 304 21.25 13.54 -10.46
C THR A 304 22.17 14.70 -10.79
N GLU A 305 23.30 14.41 -11.43
CA GLU A 305 24.29 15.41 -11.88
C GLU A 305 24.98 14.90 -13.15
N GLY A 306 24.59 15.45 -14.30
CA GLY A 306 25.07 14.95 -15.59
C GLY A 306 24.70 13.47 -15.80
N ALA A 307 25.71 12.60 -15.88
CA ALA A 307 25.53 11.14 -16.00
C ALA A 307 25.44 10.42 -14.64
N ILE A 308 25.76 11.10 -13.54
CA ILE A 308 25.75 10.52 -12.20
C ILE A 308 24.29 10.43 -11.73
N LYS A 309 23.91 9.23 -11.27
CA LYS A 309 22.62 8.96 -10.61
C LYS A 309 22.86 8.16 -9.34
N ILE A 310 22.50 8.71 -8.20
CA ILE A 310 22.66 8.04 -6.89
C ILE A 310 21.30 8.00 -6.22
N GLN A 311 20.92 6.85 -5.70
CA GLN A 311 19.69 6.67 -4.91
C GLN A 311 20.07 6.57 -3.43
N PHE A 312 19.40 7.37 -2.59
CA PHE A 312 19.48 7.30 -1.14
C PHE A 312 18.12 6.90 -0.58
N GLY A 313 18.09 5.94 0.36
CA GLY A 313 16.88 5.66 1.13
C GLY A 313 16.67 6.72 2.21
N TRP A 314 15.42 6.98 2.59
CA TRP A 314 15.11 7.81 3.74
C TRP A 314 13.91 7.28 4.52
N GLU A 315 13.83 7.61 5.81
CA GLU A 315 12.67 7.34 6.67
C GLU A 315 12.44 8.48 7.68
N PHE A 316 11.21 8.59 8.20
CA PHE A 316 10.93 9.50 9.30
C PHE A 316 11.66 9.09 10.58
N GLY A 317 12.42 10.02 11.14
CA GLY A 317 13.11 9.85 12.42
C GLY A 317 12.16 9.89 13.63
N GLY A 318 12.68 9.46 14.77
CA GLY A 318 12.04 9.62 16.08
C GLY A 318 12.76 10.65 16.95
N GLY A 319 12.08 11.15 18.00
CA GLY A 319 12.66 12.12 18.95
C GLY A 319 12.94 13.48 18.30
N ASN A 320 14.19 13.93 18.36
CA ASN A 320 14.62 15.20 17.74
C ASN A 320 14.94 15.08 16.24
N ALA A 321 15.01 13.86 15.70
CA ALA A 321 15.25 13.64 14.27
C ALA A 321 13.93 13.68 13.49
N VAL A 322 13.86 14.53 12.47
CA VAL A 322 12.72 14.62 11.54
C VAL A 322 12.83 13.54 10.48
N VAL A 323 14.01 13.41 9.87
CA VAL A 323 14.30 12.45 8.79
C VAL A 323 15.67 11.81 9.03
N ILE A 324 15.78 10.52 8.71
CA ILE A 324 17.04 9.80 8.64
C ILE A 324 17.26 9.39 7.19
N LEU A 325 18.40 9.79 6.61
CA LEU A 325 18.81 9.39 5.27
C LEU A 325 19.87 8.29 5.40
N PHE A 326 19.73 7.21 4.64
CA PHE A 326 20.69 6.12 4.60
C PHE A 326 21.73 6.40 3.51
N ILE A 327 23.01 6.40 3.88
CA ILE A 327 24.13 6.67 2.98
C ILE A 327 25.16 5.54 3.03
N PRO A 328 25.89 5.25 1.94
CA PRO A 328 26.97 4.28 1.98
C PRO A 328 28.09 4.70 2.94
N GLU A 329 28.65 3.72 3.66
CA GLU A 329 29.89 3.89 4.41
C GLU A 329 31.03 4.31 3.46
N THR A 330 32.00 5.08 3.97
CA THR A 330 33.14 5.61 3.20
C THR A 330 33.85 4.54 2.36
N LYS A 331 34.10 3.34 2.92
CA LYS A 331 34.77 2.22 2.23
C LYS A 331 33.96 1.60 1.08
N TYR A 332 32.63 1.79 1.06
CA TYR A 332 31.75 1.24 0.03
C TYR A 332 31.24 2.29 -0.96
N TRP A 333 31.61 3.56 -0.77
CA TRP A 333 31.08 4.70 -1.52
C TRP A 333 31.27 4.56 -3.04
N GLU A 334 32.49 4.34 -3.50
CA GLU A 334 32.78 4.29 -4.95
C GLU A 334 32.09 3.10 -5.62
N ALA A 335 32.04 1.96 -4.93
CA ALA A 335 31.40 0.75 -5.42
C ALA A 335 29.87 0.90 -5.54
N GLN A 336 29.21 1.57 -4.61
CA GLN A 336 27.75 1.72 -4.60
C GLN A 336 27.25 2.90 -5.42
N THR A 337 28.01 4.00 -5.47
CA THR A 337 27.57 5.25 -6.12
C THR A 337 28.17 5.47 -7.51
N GLY A 338 29.26 4.76 -7.84
CA GLY A 338 30.04 5.02 -9.04
C GLY A 338 30.74 6.38 -9.06
N THR A 339 30.80 7.09 -7.93
CA THR A 339 31.46 8.40 -7.81
C THR A 339 32.73 8.31 -6.98
N PRO A 340 33.79 9.08 -7.32
CA PRO A 340 35.03 9.08 -6.54
C PRO A 340 34.80 9.47 -5.08
N LEU A 341 35.52 8.84 -4.15
CA LEU A 341 35.40 9.10 -2.72
C LEU A 341 35.70 10.57 -2.37
N SER A 342 36.58 11.23 -3.14
CA SER A 342 36.89 12.65 -2.99
C SER A 342 35.69 13.59 -3.18
N ARG A 343 34.61 13.13 -3.85
CA ARG A 343 33.36 13.90 -4.03
C ARG A 343 32.28 13.60 -3.00
N ARG A 344 32.49 12.61 -2.11
CA ARG A 344 31.48 12.15 -1.15
C ARG A 344 30.93 13.29 -0.32
N ASP A 345 31.81 14.04 0.35
CA ASP A 345 31.39 15.06 1.32
C ASP A 345 30.71 16.26 0.63
N GLU A 346 31.12 16.60 -0.59
CA GLU A 346 30.47 17.61 -1.43
C GLU A 346 29.03 17.22 -1.76
N ILE A 347 28.83 16.01 -2.28
CA ILE A 347 27.51 15.48 -2.67
C ILE A 347 26.60 15.38 -1.45
N LEU A 348 27.09 14.84 -0.33
CA LEU A 348 26.30 14.70 0.90
C LEU A 348 25.93 16.06 1.48
N LYS A 349 26.83 17.05 1.41
CA LYS A 349 26.53 18.43 1.83
C LYS A 349 25.41 19.04 0.98
N PHE A 350 25.50 18.93 -0.35
CA PHE A 350 24.45 19.39 -1.25
C PHE A 350 23.11 18.70 -0.96
N LEU A 351 23.13 17.36 -0.79
CA LEU A 351 21.97 16.56 -0.44
C LEU A 351 21.27 17.10 0.81
N CYS A 352 22.02 17.33 1.91
CA CYS A 352 21.48 17.86 3.15
C CYS A 352 20.88 19.26 3.00
N GLU A 353 21.63 20.19 2.40
CA GLU A 353 21.22 21.59 2.25
C GLU A 353 19.96 21.70 1.39
N GLN A 354 19.87 20.91 0.32
CA GLN A 354 18.71 20.90 -0.56
C GLN A 354 17.50 20.21 0.11
N VAL A 355 17.68 19.10 0.83
CA VAL A 355 16.60 18.44 1.61
C VAL A 355 16.03 19.39 2.66
N ILE A 356 16.87 20.10 3.41
CA ILE A 356 16.42 21.08 4.41
C ILE A 356 15.66 22.21 3.74
N ARG A 357 16.17 22.73 2.62
CA ARG A 357 15.50 23.80 1.87
C ARG A 357 14.12 23.38 1.36
N ASP A 358 14.02 22.18 0.80
CA ASP A 358 12.82 21.73 0.10
C ASP A 358 11.76 21.14 1.04
N GLN A 359 12.18 20.38 2.06
CA GLN A 359 11.29 19.51 2.85
C GLN A 359 11.29 19.81 4.36
N ALA A 360 12.33 20.46 4.90
CA ALA A 360 12.43 20.72 6.34
C ALA A 360 13.04 22.10 6.69
N PRO A 361 12.44 23.23 6.24
CA PRO A 361 13.01 24.55 6.49
C PRO A 361 13.21 24.83 7.98
N GLY A 362 14.38 25.36 8.34
CA GLY A 362 14.74 25.68 9.73
C GLY A 362 15.39 24.54 10.51
N CYS A 363 15.44 23.32 9.96
CA CYS A 363 16.18 22.21 10.56
C CYS A 363 17.69 22.31 10.33
N THR A 364 18.45 21.54 11.10
CA THR A 364 19.89 21.32 10.93
C THR A 364 20.17 19.85 10.57
N TYR A 365 21.42 19.49 10.24
CA TYR A 365 21.77 18.09 9.97
C TYR A 365 23.05 17.66 10.67
N LYS A 366 23.14 16.35 10.93
CA LYS A 366 24.36 15.69 11.42
C LYS A 366 24.64 14.45 10.58
N ILE A 367 25.85 14.39 10.02
CA ILE A 367 26.33 13.27 9.21
C ILE A 367 27.03 12.26 10.14
N TYR A 368 26.63 10.99 10.02
CA TYR A 368 27.23 9.83 10.66
C TYR A 368 27.93 8.96 9.59
N GLU A 369 28.49 7.82 10.00
CA GLU A 369 29.25 6.94 9.09
C GLU A 369 28.40 6.41 7.92
N ASN A 370 27.17 5.95 8.23
CA ASN A 370 26.25 5.30 7.30
C ASN A 370 24.86 5.98 7.23
N SER A 371 24.69 7.14 7.87
CA SER A 371 23.40 7.83 7.91
C SER A 371 23.56 9.33 8.09
N ILE A 372 22.50 10.08 7.80
CA ILE A 372 22.38 11.50 8.06
C ILE A 372 21.08 11.73 8.80
N SER A 373 21.13 12.39 9.97
CA SER A 373 19.91 12.83 10.66
C SER A 373 19.65 14.30 10.38
N ILE A 374 18.45 14.62 9.90
CA ILE A 374 17.90 15.98 9.87
C ILE A 374 17.21 16.22 11.21
N LEU A 375 17.61 17.26 11.93
CA LEU A 375 17.22 17.56 13.31
C LEU A 375 16.46 18.88 13.38
N ARG A 376 15.45 18.99 14.24
CA ARG A 376 14.72 20.25 14.49
C ARG A 376 15.56 21.32 15.15
#